data_AF-A0A517I2I3-F1
#
_entry.id   AF-A0A517I2I3-F1
#
_cell.length_a   1.000
_cell.length_b   1.000
_cell.length_c   1.000
_cell.angle_alpha   90.00
_cell.angle_beta   90.00
_cell.angle_gamma   90.00
#
_symmetry.space_group_name_H-M   'P 1'
#
loop_
_entity.id
_entity.type
_entity.pdbx_description
1 polymer ?
#
loop_
_entity_poly.entity_id
_entity_poly.type
_entity_poly.pdbx_seq_one_letter_code
_entity_poly.pdbx_strand_id
1 'polypeptide(L)' 'MSPMMVFPLFLLTAGILVMVQPRTKRWQSRMNAHFQGDERRIKQRANTFFLLGLAFFFAGFAYLFRLVG' A
#
# COMPACT_ATOMS: atom_id res chain seq x y z
N MET A 1 -24.87 1.64 0.09
CA MET A 1 -23.82 0.70 -0.39
C MET A 1 -23.87 -0.55 0.47
N SER A 2 -24.04 -1.73 -0.13
CA SER A 2 -24.01 -3.00 0.62
C SER A 2 -22.61 -3.25 1.19
N PRO A 3 -22.46 -3.81 2.41
CA PRO A 3 -21.16 -4.08 3.03
C PRO A 3 -20.25 -4.97 2.15
N MET A 4 -20.85 -5.80 1.30
CA MET A 4 -20.18 -6.60 0.28
C MET A 4 -19.34 -5.75 -0.70
N MET A 5 -19.77 -4.53 -1.04
CA MET A 5 -19.04 -3.64 -1.95
C MET A 5 -18.07 -2.70 -1.22
N VAL A 6 -18.32 -2.40 0.06
CA VAL A 6 -17.50 -1.48 0.86
C VAL A 6 -16.13 -2.08 1.16
N PHE A 7 -16.06 -3.37 1.50
CA PHE A 7 -14.80 -4.03 1.84
C PHE A 7 -13.80 -4.12 0.66
N PRO A 8 -14.19 -4.53 -0.55
CA PRO A 8 -13.31 -4.48 -1.72
C PRO A 8 -12.83 -3.06 -2.06
N LEU A 9 -13.73 -2.07 -2.00
CA LEU A 9 -13.39 -0.67 -2.22
C LEU A 9 -12.39 -0.17 -1.17
N PHE A 10 -12.57 -0.57 0.09
CA PHE A 10 -11.63 -0.28 1.18
C PHE A 10 -10.26 -0.93 0.91
N LEU A 11 -10.20 -2.19 0.48
CA LEU A 11 -8.94 -2.86 0.13
C LEU A 11 -8.20 -2.16 -1.02
N LEU A 12 -8.93 -1.71 -2.05
CA LEU A 12 -8.35 -0.95 -3.16
C LEU A 12 -7.79 0.40 -2.69
N THR A 13 -8.56 1.18 -1.92
CA THR A 13 -8.10 2.49 -1.42
C THR A 13 -6.97 2.34 -0.41
N ALA A 14 -7.02 1.35 0.48
CA ALA A 14 -5.95 1.03 1.41
C ALA A 14 -4.67 0.61 0.68
N GLY A 15 -4.77 -0.24 -0.35
CA GLY A 15 -3.63 -0.66 -1.18
C GLY A 15 -2.93 0.53 -1.83
N ILE A 16 -3.70 1.45 -2.42
CA ILE A 16 -3.16 2.70 -3.00
C ILE A 16 -2.51 3.58 -1.93
N LEU A 17 -3.16 3.76 -0.78
CA LEU A 17 -2.62 4.55 0.34
C LEU A 17 -1.26 4.00 0.81
N VAL A 18 -1.16 2.68 0.97
CA VAL A 18 0.06 1.99 1.38
C VAL A 18 1.18 2.16 0.34
N MET A 19 0.86 2.11 -0.96
CA MET A 19 1.83 2.38 -2.04
C MET A 19 2.31 3.84 -2.07
N VAL A 20 1.44 4.80 -1.76
CA VAL A 20 1.75 6.24 -1.81
C VAL A 20 2.54 6.67 -0.56
N GLN A 21 2.35 5.98 0.56
CA GLN A 21 3.02 6.27 1.83
C GLN A 21 4.56 6.45 1.72
N PRO A 22 5.33 5.56 1.06
CA PRO A 22 6.78 5.72 0.92
C PRO A 22 7.22 6.89 0.01
N ARG A 23 6.31 7.47 -0.79
CA ARG A 23 6.60 8.67 -1.60
C ARG A 23 6.45 9.98 -0.83
N THR A 24 5.93 9.94 0.40
CA THR A 24 5.69 11.17 1.17
C THR A 24 6.99 11.71 1.79
N LYS A 25 7.19 13.04 1.71
CA LYS A 25 8.35 13.73 2.31
C LYS A 25 8.48 13.45 3.81
N ARG A 26 7.36 13.29 4.51
CA ARG A 26 7.30 12.92 5.93
C ARG A 26 7.85 11.52 6.18
N TRP A 27 7.47 10.53 5.36
CA TRP A 27 8.00 9.17 5.50
C TRP A 27 9.50 9.12 5.21
N GLN A 28 9.94 9.80 4.15
CA GLN A 28 11.34 9.83 3.76
C GLN A 28 12.22 10.47 4.84
N SER A 29 11.78 11.59 5.44
CA SER A 29 12.48 12.23 6.56
C SER A 29 12.59 11.30 7.78
N ARG A 30 11.52 10.59 8.14
CA ARG A 30 11.54 9.61 9.25
C ARG A 30 12.45 8.43 8.98
N MET A 31 12.44 7.90 7.76
CA MET A 31 13.30 6.78 7.39
C MET A 31 14.76 7.21 7.31
N ASN A 32 15.05 8.42 6.84
CA ASN A 32 16.40 8.96 6.84
C ASN A 32 16.96 9.13 8.26
N ALA A 33 16.15 9.66 9.19
CA ALA A 33 16.53 9.77 10.59
C ALA A 33 16.70 8.40 11.29
N HIS A 34 15.86 7.42 10.94
CA HIS A 34 15.90 6.09 11.54
C HIS A 34 17.05 5.22 11.02
N PHE A 35 17.37 5.32 9.73
CA PHE A 35 18.41 4.53 9.07
C PHE A 35 19.74 5.28 8.86
N GLN A 36 19.89 6.47 9.46
CA GLN A 36 21.11 7.30 9.39
C GLN A 36 21.63 7.54 7.96
N GLY A 37 20.74 7.69 6.99
CA GLY A 37 21.12 7.87 5.58
C GLY A 37 21.43 6.60 4.79
N ASP A 38 21.18 5.40 5.33
CA ASP A 38 21.33 4.15 4.56
C ASP A 38 20.23 4.02 3.48
N GLU A 39 20.49 4.61 2.32
CA GLU A 39 19.57 4.65 1.18
C GLU A 39 19.12 3.27 0.70
N ARG A 40 19.97 2.24 0.84
CA ARG A 40 19.63 0.88 0.43
C ARG A 40 18.47 0.34 1.27
N ARG A 41 18.54 0.51 2.58
CA ARG A 41 17.47 0.06 3.50
C ARG A 41 16.18 0.86 3.31
N ILE A 42 16.30 2.16 3.04
CA ILE A 42 15.14 3.02 2.74
C ILE A 42 14.45 2.55 1.46
N LYS A 43 15.21 2.28 0.39
CA LYS A 43 14.67 1.75 -0.88
C LYS A 43 14.06 0.36 -0.72
N GLN A 44 14.70 -0.55 0.03
CA GLN A 44 14.14 -1.86 0.33
C GLN A 44 12.79 -1.74 1.02
N ARG A 45 12.69 -0.91 2.06
CA ARG A 45 11.45 -0.71 2.80
C ARG A 45 10.37 -0.07 1.93
N ALA A 46 10.72 0.91 1.10
CA ALA A 46 9.80 1.49 0.12
C ALA A 46 9.26 0.42 -0.85
N ASN A 47 10.11 -0.49 -1.32
CA ASN A 47 9.70 -1.59 -2.19
C ASN A 47 8.80 -2.59 -1.46
N THR A 48 9.09 -2.91 -0.19
CA THR A 48 8.21 -3.75 0.64
C THR A 48 6.83 -3.13 0.83
N PHE A 49 6.76 -1.82 1.13
CA PHE A 49 5.48 -1.10 1.22
C PHE A 49 4.73 -1.12 -0.11
N PHE A 50 5.44 -0.96 -1.23
CA PHE A 50 4.85 -1.06 -2.56
C PHE A 50 4.27 -2.45 -2.84
N LEU A 51 5.04 -3.52 -2.58
CA LEU A 51 4.59 -4.91 -2.75
C LEU A 51 3.40 -5.24 -1.84
N LEU A 52 3.41 -4.74 -0.61
CA LEU A 52 2.29 -4.90 0.32
C LEU A 52 1.03 -4.21 -0.21
N GLY A 53 1.14 -2.96 -0.64
CA GLY A 53 0.02 -2.24 -1.25
C GLY A 53 -0.49 -2.92 -2.53
N LEU A 54 0.41 -3.51 -3.32
CA LEU A 54 0.08 -4.27 -4.54
C LEU A 54 -0.72 -5.54 -4.20
N ALA A 55 -0.32 -6.25 -3.14
CA ALA A 55 -1.05 -7.42 -2.67
C ALA A 55 -2.48 -7.05 -2.21
N PHE A 56 -2.62 -5.95 -1.46
CA PHE A 56 -3.95 -5.43 -1.06
C PHE A 56 -4.80 -5.01 -2.25
N PHE A 57 -4.19 -4.38 -3.26
CA PHE A 57 -4.87 -3.98 -4.48
C PHE A 57 -5.39 -5.19 -5.27
N PHE A 58 -4.56 -6.22 -5.47
CA PHE A 58 -4.98 -7.47 -6.11
C PHE A 58 -6.05 -8.21 -5.31
N ALA A 59 -5.95 -8.22 -3.98
CA ALA A 59 -6.96 -8.82 -3.12
C ALA A 59 -8.32 -8.11 -3.25
N GLY A 60 -8.34 -6.77 -3.30
CA GLY A 60 -9.54 -5.98 -3.56
C GLY A 60 -10.15 -6.26 -4.94
N PHE A 61 -9.31 -6.36 -5.97
CA PHE A 61 -9.73 -6.73 -7.32
C PHE A 61 -10.31 -8.14 -7.40
N ALA A 62 -9.68 -9.13 -6.77
CA ALA A 62 -10.17 -10.50 -6.71
C ALA A 62 -11.55 -10.58 -6.04
N TYR A 63 -11.76 -9.80 -4.98
CA TYR A 63 -13.04 -9.71 -4.28
C TYR A 63 -14.13 -9.06 -5.14
N LEU A 64 -13.80 -8.01 -5.90
CA LEU A 64 -14.70 -7.40 -6.87
C LEU A 64 -15.05 -8.37 -8.01
N PHE A 65 -14.07 -9.09 -8.54
CA PHE A 65 -14.29 -10.10 -9.58
C PHE A 65 -15.24 -11.20 -9.10
N ARG A 66 -15.08 -11.66 -7.84
CA ARG A 66 -15.98 -12.65 -7.21
C ARG A 66 -17.40 -12.13 -6.98
N LEU A 67 -17.60 -10.82 -6.91
CA LEU A 67 -18.94 -10.23 -6.75
C LEU A 67 -19.65 -10.01 -8.10
N VAL A 68 -18.89 -9.93 -9.19
CA VAL A 68 -19.41 -9.73 -10.55
C VAL A 68 -19.56 -11.06 -11.30
N GLY A 69 -18.68 -12.03 -11.07
CA GLY A 69 -18.74 -13.39 -11.62
C GLY A 69 -19.42 -14.38 -10.70
#